data_AF-A0A1I6G4W6-F1
#
_entry.id   AF-A0A1I6G4W6-F1
#
_cell.length_a   1.000
_cell.length_b   1.000
_cell.length_c   1.000
_cell.angle_alpha   90.00
_cell.angle_beta   90.00
_cell.angle_gamma   90.00
#
_symmetry.space_group_name_H-M   'P 1'
#
loop_
_entity.id
_entity.type
_entity.pdbx_description
1 polymer ?
#
loop_
_entity_poly.entity_id
_entity_poly.type
_entity_poly.pdbx_seq_one_letter_code
_entity_poly.pdbx_strand_id
1 'polypeptide(L)' 'MYTCNNCGGFVTRDFVRVFGDSDDEVFGCPSCMNMREVMEGGASRPQVATE' A
#
# COMPACT_ATOMS: atom_id res chain seq x y z
N MET A 1 14.46 -2.57 -3.96
CA MET A 1 13.23 -3.39 -4.06
C MET A 1 12.22 -2.75 -3.13
N TYR A 2 11.00 -2.50 -3.59
CA TYR A 2 9.96 -1.89 -2.76
C TYR A 2 9.05 -3.00 -2.21
N THR A 3 8.63 -2.85 -0.97
CA THR A 3 7.81 -3.83 -0.27
C THR A 3 6.67 -3.14 0.44
N CYS A 4 5.55 -3.83 0.58
CA CYS A 4 4.45 -3.36 1.41
C CYS A 4 4.85 -3.44 2.89
N ASN A 5 4.74 -2.34 3.62
CA ASN A 5 5.04 -2.25 5.05
C ASN A 5 4.00 -2.95 5.95
N ASN A 6 2.89 -3.44 5.38
CA ASN A 6 1.87 -4.19 6.10
C ASN A 6 2.08 -5.72 6.00
N CYS A 7 2.30 -6.26 4.80
CA CYS A 7 2.43 -7.71 4.60
C CYS A 7 3.81 -8.18 4.11
N GLY A 8 4.74 -7.26 3.81
CA GLY A 8 6.05 -7.57 3.22
C GLY A 8 6.00 -7.98 1.74
N GLY A 9 4.83 -7.95 1.10
CA GLY A 9 4.65 -8.32 -0.31
C GLY A 9 5.44 -7.41 -1.26
N PHE A 10 5.92 -7.98 -2.36
CA PHE A 10 6.67 -7.24 -3.38
C PHE A 10 5.77 -6.22 -4.10
N VAL A 11 6.26 -4.98 -4.27
CA VAL A 11 5.64 -3.95 -5.09
C VAL A 11 6.66 -3.29 -6.02
N THR A 12 6.19 -2.72 -7.13
CA THR A 12 7.06 -2.01 -8.09
C THR A 12 7.22 -0.56 -7.69
N ARG A 13 8.29 0.09 -8.18
CA ARG A 13 8.50 1.53 -7.96
C ARG A 13 7.34 2.37 -8.52
N ASP A 14 6.76 1.96 -9.64
CA ASP A 14 5.64 2.69 -10.25
C ASP A 14 4.36 2.54 -9.42
N PHE A 15 4.19 1.40 -8.73
CA PHE A 15 3.10 1.23 -7.77
C PHE A 15 3.25 2.21 -6.60
N VAL A 16 4.44 2.29 -6.01
CA VAL A 16 4.75 3.21 -4.92
C VAL A 16 4.49 4.67 -5.31
N ARG A 17 4.90 5.08 -6.51
CA ARG A 17 4.67 6.45 -6.99
C ARG A 17 3.20 6.86 -7.12
N VAL A 18 2.31 5.91 -7.35
CA VAL A 18 0.88 6.18 -7.58
C VAL A 18 0.07 6.00 -6.29
N PHE A 19 0.42 5.00 -5.49
CA PHE A 19 -0.37 4.55 -4.34
C PHE A 19 0.33 4.68 -3.00
N GLY A 20 1.61 5.07 -2.99
CA GLY A 20 2.38 5.34 -1.80
C GLY A 20 2.03 6.67 -1.16
N ASP A 21 2.57 6.88 0.04
CA ASP A 21 2.44 8.12 0.78
C ASP A 21 3.47 9.19 0.33
N SER A 22 3.63 10.22 1.14
CA SER A 22 4.54 11.33 0.85
C SER A 22 6.03 10.94 0.91
N ASP A 23 6.34 9.81 1.54
CA ASP A 23 7.69 9.27 1.74
C ASP A 23 7.96 8.06 0.82
N ASP A 24 7.13 7.85 -0.22
CA ASP A 24 7.20 6.68 -1.10
C ASP A 24 7.03 5.34 -0.32
N GLU A 25 6.21 5.33 0.75
CA GLU A 25 5.87 4.12 1.50
C GLU A 25 4.48 3.58 1.16
N VAL A 26 4.34 2.25 1.16
CA VAL A 26 3.07 1.57 0.85
C VAL A 26 2.67 0.65 1.98
N PHE A 27 1.47 0.84 2.51
CA PHE A 27 0.86 0.07 3.58
C PHE A 27 -0.25 -0.87 3.10
N GLY A 28 -0.63 -0.81 1.82
CA GLY A 28 -1.59 -1.73 1.21
C GLY A 28 -1.17 -2.13 -0.19
N CYS A 29 -1.13 -3.43 -0.47
CA CYS A 29 -0.79 -3.95 -1.80
C CYS A 29 -1.83 -4.99 -2.26
N PRO A 30 -1.83 -5.38 -3.55
CA PRO A 30 -2.80 -6.34 -4.09
C PRO A 30 -2.75 -7.72 -3.44
N SER A 31 -1.69 -8.03 -2.67
CA SER A 31 -1.55 -9.29 -1.95
C SER A 31 -2.24 -9.31 -0.59
N CYS A 32 -2.49 -8.16 0.04
CA CYS A 32 -3.09 -8.06 1.38
C CYS A 32 -4.33 -7.16 1.45
N MET A 33 -4.58 -6.35 0.42
CA MET A 33 -5.66 -5.39 0.34
C MET A 33 -6.37 -5.54 -1.00
N ASN A 34 -7.70 -5.36 -1.02
CA ASN A 34 -8.41 -5.43 -2.28
C ASN A 34 -8.09 -4.21 -3.17
N MET A 35 -8.08 -4.39 -4.48
CA MET A 35 -7.69 -3.33 -5.41
C MET A 35 -8.59 -2.09 -5.34
N ARG A 36 -9.84 -2.24 -4.90
CA ARG A 36 -10.78 -1.12 -4.73
C ARG A 36 -10.31 -0.15 -3.63
N GLU A 37 -10.01 -0.67 -2.44
CA GLU A 37 -9.44 0.08 -1.31
C GLU A 37 -8.10 0.74 -1.69
N VAL A 38 -7.25 0.04 -2.44
CA VAL A 38 -5.99 0.60 -2.97
C VAL A 38 -6.30 1.85 -3.82
N MET A 39 -7.26 1.76 -4.75
CA MET A 39 -7.66 2.89 -5.59
C MET A 39 -8.37 4.01 -4.81
N GLU A 40 -9.04 3.69 -3.71
CA GLU A 40 -9.65 4.66 -2.78
C GLU A 40 -8.59 5.33 -1.86
N GLY A 41 -7.31 5.00 -2.03
CA GLY A 41 -6.19 5.59 -1.28
C GLY A 41 -5.85 4.85 0.03
N GLY A 42 -6.36 3.64 0.22
CA GLY A 42 -6.02 2.80 1.37
C GLY A 42 -4.56 2.34 1.39
N ALA A 43 -3.90 2.31 0.23
CA ALA A 43 -2.52 1.85 0.10
C ALA A 43 -1.47 2.77 0.73
N SER A 44 -1.76 4.07 0.87
CA SER A 44 -0.85 5.07 1.44
C SER A 44 -1.06 5.28 2.95
N ARG A 45 -1.95 4.52 3.58
CA ARG A 45 -2.28 4.67 5.01
C ARG A 45 -2.10 3.35 5.73
N PRO A 46 -1.46 3.33 6.92
CA PRO A 46 -1.51 2.16 7.77
C PRO A 46 -2.99 1.86 8.08
N GLN A 47 -3.41 0.61 7.84
CA GLN A 47 -4.74 0.16 8.22
C GLN A 47 -4.82 0.14 9.75
N VAL A 48 -5.28 1.26 10.32
CA VAL A 48 -5.72 1.27 11.71
C VAL A 48 -6.99 0.43 11.72
N ALA A 49 -6.86 -0.83 12.13
CA ALA A 49 -8.00 -1.68 12.43
C ALA A 49 -8.88 -0.90 13.40
N THR A 50 -9.99 -0.35 12.90
CA THR A 50 -11.01 0.21 13.76
C THR A 50 -11.74 -1.00 14.33
N GLU A 51 -11.39 -1.32 15.58
CA GLU A 51 -12.09 -2.28 16.43
C GLU A 51 -13.56 -1.87 16.65
#